data_AF-A0A930R2D6-F1
#
_entry.id   AF-A0A930R2D6-F1
#
_cell.length_a   1.000
_cell.length_b   1.000
_cell.length_c   1.000
_cell.angle_alpha   90.00
_cell.angle_beta   90.00
_cell.angle_gamma   90.00
#
_symmetry.space_group_name_H-M   'P 1'
#
loop_
_entity.id
_entity.type
_entity.pdbx_description
1 polymer ?
#
loop_
_entity_poly.entity_id
_entity_poly.type
_entity_poly.pdbx_seq_one_letter_code
_entity_poly.pdbx_strand_id
1 'polypeptide(L)'
;MDEKLSEITEKVQSIPESERKSVVFLSLMSTYGGIGSSFDDACHHAGVINGVSAYGLRNGQEVTKEVILAINPDILFLPDYPWKGQAWLDSYIRSYTEDPALQPLKALREGHLVTPRSCFLYNCSQDFVYGVQEIAYRVYGDAFYLPNDAHITAVDE
;
A
#
# COMPACT_ATOMS: atom_id res chain seq x y z
N MET A 1 -6.68 -14.78 13.15
CA MET A 1 -6.04 -13.47 12.86
C MET A 1 -4.61 -13.48 13.36
N ASP A 2 -4.39 -13.61 14.67
CA ASP A 2 -3.06 -13.55 15.30
C ASP A 2 -2.04 -14.54 14.73
N GLU A 3 -2.44 -15.80 14.52
CA GLU A 3 -1.57 -16.83 13.91
C GLU A 3 -1.09 -16.42 12.52
N LYS A 4 -2.00 -15.89 11.69
CA LYS A 4 -1.68 -15.46 10.33
C LYS A 4 -0.75 -14.23 10.34
N LEU A 5 -1.00 -13.30 11.25
CA LEU A 5 -0.15 -12.13 11.41
C LEU A 5 1.25 -12.52 11.90
N SER A 6 1.37 -13.51 12.79
CA SER A 6 2.66 -14.06 13.24
C SER A 6 3.42 -14.68 12.08
N GLU A 7 2.78 -15.52 11.26
CA GLU A 7 3.39 -16.13 10.08
C GLU A 7 3.97 -15.08 9.12
N ILE A 8 3.22 -14.00 8.86
CA ILE A 8 3.67 -12.90 8.00
C ILE A 8 4.83 -12.15 8.66
N THR A 9 4.71 -11.84 9.95
CA THR A 9 5.71 -11.06 10.71
C THR A 9 7.04 -11.80 10.80
N GLU A 10 7.03 -13.12 11.00
CA GLU A 10 8.23 -13.96 11.02
C GLU A 10 8.98 -13.90 9.67
N LYS A 11 8.25 -13.97 8.55
CA LYS A 11 8.84 -13.78 7.21
C LYS A 11 9.42 -12.39 7.05
N VAL A 12 8.69 -11.36 7.49
CA VAL A 12 9.12 -9.95 7.42
C VAL A 12 10.37 -9.68 8.27
N GLN A 13 10.55 -10.35 9.41
CA GLN A 13 11.74 -10.20 10.25
C GLN A 13 13.03 -10.63 9.55
N SER A 14 12.95 -11.49 8.54
CA SER A 14 14.11 -11.86 7.72
C SER A 14 14.55 -10.76 6.74
N ILE A 15 13.72 -9.71 6.55
CA ILE A 15 14.00 -8.61 5.63
C ILE A 15 14.85 -7.54 6.34
N PRO A 16 16.09 -7.29 5.90
CA PRO A 16 16.94 -6.26 6.47
C PRO A 16 16.31 -4.87 6.36
N GLU A 17 16.53 -4.00 7.36
CA GLU A 17 16.03 -2.62 7.33
C GLU A 17 16.48 -1.86 6.07
N SER A 18 17.69 -2.11 5.59
CA SER A 18 18.25 -1.51 4.36
C SER A 18 17.51 -1.92 3.08
N GLU A 19 16.76 -3.02 3.12
CA GLU A 19 15.99 -3.52 1.98
C GLU A 19 14.52 -3.07 2.01
N ARG A 20 14.07 -2.49 3.14
CA ARG A 20 12.70 -2.02 3.30
C ARG A 20 12.43 -0.81 2.43
N LYS A 21 11.43 -0.93 1.56
CA LYS A 21 11.05 0.12 0.60
C LYS A 21 10.04 1.08 1.20
N SER A 22 10.13 2.35 0.83
CA SER A 22 9.10 3.34 1.09
C SER A 22 7.97 3.26 0.07
N VAL A 23 6.73 3.27 0.56
CA VAL A 23 5.52 3.13 -0.24
C VAL A 23 4.59 4.33 -0.01
N VAL A 24 3.89 4.75 -1.06
CA VAL A 24 2.76 5.67 -0.97
C VAL A 24 1.60 5.09 -1.75
N PHE A 25 0.41 5.09 -1.15
CA PHE A 25 -0.82 4.64 -1.81
C PHE A 25 -1.61 5.81 -2.38
N LEU A 26 -1.91 5.75 -3.69
CA LEU A 26 -2.83 6.66 -4.36
C LEU A 26 -4.27 6.31 -4.01
N SER A 27 -4.67 6.69 -2.81
CA SER A 27 -5.99 6.45 -2.25
C SER A 27 -7.07 7.33 -2.88
N LEU A 28 -8.26 6.76 -3.11
CA LEU A 28 -9.48 7.50 -3.48
C LEU A 28 -9.89 8.50 -2.39
N MET A 29 -9.58 8.16 -1.14
CA MET A 29 -9.75 9.05 0.01
C MET A 29 -8.48 9.87 0.16
N SER A 30 -8.51 11.14 -0.27
CA SER A 30 -7.34 12.02 -0.30
C SER A 30 -6.72 12.31 1.06
N THR A 31 -7.44 12.03 2.15
CA THR A 31 -7.00 12.23 3.53
C THR A 31 -6.61 10.92 4.24
N TYR A 32 -6.60 9.79 3.53
CA TYR A 32 -6.30 8.47 4.11
C TYR A 32 -4.82 8.09 3.96
N GLY A 33 -4.32 7.26 4.87
CA GLY A 33 -3.02 6.59 4.74
C GLY A 33 -1.89 7.17 5.61
N GLY A 34 -2.17 8.25 6.35
CA GLY A 34 -1.23 8.81 7.32
C GLY A 34 -1.17 8.05 8.65
N ILE A 35 -0.40 8.58 9.61
CA ILE A 35 -0.20 8.04 10.96
C ILE A 35 -1.54 7.67 11.60
N GLY A 36 -1.65 6.44 12.08
CA GLY A 36 -2.85 5.91 12.76
C GLY A 36 -3.99 5.51 11.82
N SER A 37 -3.72 5.34 10.53
CA SER A 37 -4.62 4.64 9.61
C SER A 37 -4.36 3.13 9.62
N SER A 38 -5.34 2.33 9.19
CA SER A 38 -5.13 0.89 9.01
C SER A 38 -4.02 0.59 7.99
N PHE A 39 -3.85 1.41 6.96
CA PHE A 39 -2.75 1.27 6.01
C PHE A 39 -1.38 1.49 6.67
N ASP A 40 -1.29 2.43 7.61
CA ASP A 40 -0.06 2.67 8.38
C ASP A 40 0.33 1.44 9.21
N ASP A 41 -0.64 0.89 9.95
CA ASP A 41 -0.43 -0.35 10.72
C ASP A 41 -0.06 -1.52 9.79
N ALA A 42 -0.73 -1.63 8.65
CA ALA A 42 -0.46 -2.70 7.68
C ALA A 42 0.95 -2.58 7.09
N CYS A 43 1.42 -1.37 6.79
CA CYS A 43 2.78 -1.11 6.33
C CYS A 43 3.82 -1.54 7.37
N HIS A 44 3.58 -1.23 8.66
CA HIS A 44 4.47 -1.62 9.74
C HIS A 44 4.62 -3.15 9.81
N HIS A 45 3.51 -3.87 9.82
CA HIS A 45 3.52 -5.33 9.85
C HIS A 45 4.08 -5.97 8.57
N ALA A 46 3.90 -5.33 7.42
CA ALA A 46 4.44 -5.80 6.15
C ALA A 46 5.94 -5.51 6.01
N GLY A 47 6.54 -4.76 6.94
CA GLY A 47 7.94 -4.40 6.91
C GLY A 47 8.28 -3.40 5.83
N VAL A 48 7.37 -2.51 5.46
CA VAL A 48 7.61 -1.41 4.51
C VAL A 48 7.54 -0.07 5.23
N ILE A 49 8.11 0.98 4.64
CA ILE A 49 8.05 2.33 5.20
C ILE A 49 6.84 3.03 4.59
N ASN A 50 5.82 3.33 5.40
CA ASN A 50 4.73 4.19 4.94
C ASN A 50 5.25 5.62 4.76
N GLY A 51 5.40 6.06 3.51
CA GLY A 51 5.97 7.36 3.18
C GLY A 51 5.16 8.55 3.73
N VAL A 52 3.82 8.42 3.77
CA VAL A 52 2.94 9.47 4.31
C VAL A 52 3.12 9.62 5.82
N SER A 53 3.25 8.49 6.52
CA SER A 53 3.50 8.45 7.96
C SER A 53 4.90 8.93 8.32
N ALA A 54 5.92 8.48 7.57
CA ALA A 54 7.30 8.94 7.73
C ALA A 54 7.47 10.44 7.48
N TYR A 55 6.65 11.03 6.61
CA TYR A 55 6.59 12.47 6.39
C TYR A 55 5.91 13.24 7.54
N GLY A 56 5.17 12.55 8.40
CA GLY A 56 4.55 13.11 9.60
C GLY A 56 3.08 13.49 9.44
N LEU A 57 2.42 13.12 8.33
CA LEU A 57 0.97 13.35 8.19
C LEU A 57 0.18 12.31 8.98
N ARG A 58 -0.84 12.77 9.70
CA ARG A 58 -1.83 11.94 10.38
C ARG A 58 -2.98 11.60 9.45
N ASN A 59 -3.62 10.46 9.70
CA ASN A 59 -4.86 10.11 9.01
C ASN A 59 -5.91 11.22 9.20
N GLY A 60 -6.58 11.62 8.12
CA GLY A 60 -7.46 12.79 8.07
C GLY A 60 -6.81 14.05 7.49
N GLN A 61 -5.49 14.08 7.32
CA GLN A 61 -4.78 15.16 6.63
C GLN A 61 -4.59 14.84 5.14
N GLU A 62 -4.72 15.85 4.29
CA GLU A 62 -4.67 15.68 2.84
C GLU A 62 -3.27 15.30 2.34
N VAL A 63 -3.21 14.26 1.50
CA VAL A 63 -2.01 13.79 0.82
C VAL A 63 -2.04 14.34 -0.61
N THR A 64 -1.50 15.55 -0.80
CA THR A 64 -1.46 16.20 -2.11
C THR A 64 -0.33 15.65 -2.99
N LYS A 65 -0.34 15.99 -4.28
CA LYS A 65 0.74 15.62 -5.22
C LYS A 65 2.10 16.19 -4.79
N GLU A 66 2.11 17.39 -4.24
CA GLU A 66 3.31 18.06 -3.73
C GLU A 66 3.88 17.30 -2.52
N VAL A 67 3.01 16.79 -1.65
CA VAL A 67 3.42 15.92 -0.54
C VAL A 67 4.02 14.62 -1.07
N ILE A 68 3.39 13.97 -2.06
CA ILE A 68 3.91 12.74 -2.67
C ILE A 68 5.29 12.99 -3.30
N LEU A 69 5.46 14.14 -3.98
CA LEU A 69 6.74 14.56 -4.53
C LEU A 69 7.81 14.79 -3.46
N ALA A 70 7.44 15.38 -2.32
CA ALA A 70 8.34 15.61 -1.19
C ALA A 70 8.74 14.29 -0.48
N ILE A 71 7.81 13.33 -0.39
CA ILE A 71 8.08 11.98 0.13
C ILE A 71 9.04 11.24 -0.80
N ASN A 72 8.83 11.35 -2.12
CA ASN A 72 9.62 10.70 -3.16
C ASN A 72 9.81 9.18 -2.93
N PRO A 73 8.70 8.40 -2.86
CA PRO A 73 8.73 7.01 -2.44
C PRO A 73 9.48 6.11 -3.43
N ASP A 74 9.94 4.96 -2.93
CA ASP A 74 10.52 3.90 -3.76
C ASP A 74 9.47 3.24 -4.66
N ILE A 75 8.25 3.06 -4.15
CA ILE A 75 7.13 2.40 -4.84
C ILE A 75 5.88 3.26 -4.68
N LEU A 76 5.15 3.42 -5.80
CA LEU A 76 3.83 4.02 -5.80
C LEU A 76 2.77 2.92 -5.97
N PHE A 77 1.92 2.78 -4.98
CA PHE A 77 0.78 1.88 -5.06
C PHE A 77 -0.35 2.55 -5.85
N LEU A 78 -0.63 2.01 -7.04
CA LEU A 78 -1.75 2.39 -7.87
C LEU A 78 -3.02 1.72 -7.35
N PRO A 79 -4.17 2.38 -7.45
CA PRO A 79 -5.42 1.79 -7.01
C PRO A 79 -5.97 0.80 -8.04
N ASP A 80 -6.84 -0.09 -7.57
CA ASP A 80 -7.78 -0.87 -8.36
C ASP A 80 -9.20 -0.59 -7.81
N TYR A 81 -9.91 0.33 -8.47
CA TYR A 81 -11.30 0.66 -8.12
C TYR A 81 -12.25 0.12 -9.19
N PRO A 82 -12.47 -1.21 -9.26
CA PRO A 82 -13.25 -1.81 -10.34
C PRO A 82 -14.67 -1.22 -10.43
N TRP A 83 -15.27 -0.84 -9.31
CA TRP A 83 -16.61 -0.22 -9.26
C TRP A 83 -16.67 1.21 -9.84
N LYS A 84 -15.53 1.90 -10.02
CA LYS A 84 -15.48 3.22 -10.69
C LYS A 84 -15.48 3.11 -12.22
N GLY A 85 -15.11 1.93 -12.76
CA GLY A 85 -14.96 1.68 -14.18
C GLY A 85 -13.57 2.05 -14.71
N GLN A 86 -13.14 1.31 -15.75
CA GLN A 86 -11.77 1.38 -16.30
C GLN A 86 -11.39 2.78 -16.78
N ALA A 87 -12.28 3.47 -17.51
CA ALA A 87 -11.97 4.79 -18.06
C ALA A 87 -11.67 5.84 -16.96
N TRP A 88 -12.39 5.77 -15.84
CA TRP A 88 -12.12 6.63 -14.70
C TRP A 88 -10.78 6.27 -14.05
N LEU A 89 -10.51 4.96 -13.88
CA LEU A 89 -9.27 4.48 -13.26
C LEU A 89 -8.04 4.89 -14.08
N ASP A 90 -8.10 4.71 -15.40
CA ASP A 90 -7.05 5.12 -16.32
C ASP A 90 -6.81 6.64 -16.23
N SER A 91 -7.88 7.43 -16.22
CA SER A 91 -7.78 8.89 -16.07
C SER A 91 -7.18 9.28 -14.73
N TYR A 92 -7.53 8.60 -13.65
CA TYR A 92 -7.00 8.87 -12.31
C TYR A 92 -5.51 8.54 -12.26
N ILE A 93 -5.09 7.37 -12.73
CA ILE A 93 -3.67 6.97 -12.78
C ILE A 93 -2.86 7.95 -13.65
N ARG A 94 -3.34 8.28 -14.85
CA ARG A 94 -2.69 9.25 -15.74
C ARG A 94 -2.53 10.62 -15.11
N SER A 95 -3.51 11.05 -14.30
CA SER A 95 -3.41 12.32 -13.60
C SER A 95 -2.21 12.40 -12.65
N TYR A 96 -1.60 11.27 -12.25
CA TYR A 96 -0.35 11.23 -11.49
C TYR A 96 0.85 10.87 -12.37
N THR A 97 0.72 9.85 -13.23
CA THR A 97 1.86 9.32 -14.00
C THR A 97 2.28 10.22 -15.16
N GLU A 98 1.35 10.98 -15.73
CA GLU A 98 1.58 11.91 -16.85
C GLU A 98 1.69 13.38 -16.39
N ASP A 99 1.58 13.64 -15.08
CA ASP A 99 1.73 14.99 -14.54
C ASP A 99 3.19 15.46 -14.67
N PRO A 100 3.47 16.56 -15.39
CA PRO A 100 4.83 17.08 -15.53
C PRO A 100 5.50 17.39 -14.18
N ALA A 101 4.73 17.82 -13.18
CA ALA A 101 5.25 18.16 -11.86
C ALA A 101 5.74 16.91 -11.09
N LEU A 102 5.21 15.74 -11.43
CA LEU A 102 5.55 14.49 -10.75
C LEU A 102 6.64 13.69 -11.45
N GLN A 103 7.06 14.04 -12.67
CA GLN A 103 8.12 13.32 -13.40
C GLN A 103 9.44 13.11 -12.64
N PRO A 104 9.85 14.00 -11.69
CA PRO A 104 11.03 13.74 -10.86
C PRO A 104 10.87 12.60 -9.83
N LEU A 105 9.64 12.12 -9.58
CA LEU A 105 9.37 11.04 -8.64
C LEU A 105 10.20 9.79 -8.96
N LYS A 106 10.87 9.26 -7.94
CA LYS A 106 11.67 8.04 -8.02
C LYS A 106 10.85 6.86 -8.55
N ALA A 107 9.69 6.60 -7.97
CA ALA A 107 8.81 5.51 -8.40
C ALA A 107 8.37 5.62 -9.88
N LEU A 108 8.14 6.83 -10.40
CA LEU A 108 7.81 7.02 -11.82
C LEU A 108 9.03 6.79 -12.72
N ARG A 109 10.17 7.38 -12.36
CA ARG A 109 11.42 7.25 -13.13
C ARG A 109 11.92 5.81 -13.20
N GLU A 110 11.78 5.06 -12.11
CA GLU A 110 12.23 3.67 -12.00
C GLU A 110 11.15 2.66 -12.44
N GLY A 111 9.93 3.13 -12.75
CA GLY A 111 8.82 2.26 -13.16
C GLY A 111 8.28 1.37 -12.04
N HIS A 112 8.51 1.72 -10.78
CA HIS A 112 8.06 0.99 -9.60
C HIS A 112 6.62 1.35 -9.23
N LEU A 113 5.70 1.06 -10.16
CA LEU A 113 4.27 1.25 -10.00
C LEU A 113 3.62 -0.10 -9.82
N VAL A 114 3.01 -0.32 -8.66
CA VAL A 114 2.43 -1.62 -8.31
C VAL A 114 0.97 -1.45 -7.95
N THR A 115 0.11 -2.36 -8.39
CA THR A 115 -1.32 -2.31 -8.10
C THR A 115 -1.68 -3.39 -7.07
N PRO A 116 -1.61 -3.10 -5.76
CA PRO A 116 -2.20 -3.96 -4.74
C PRO A 116 -3.73 -3.97 -4.87
N ARG A 117 -4.34 -5.03 -4.36
CA ARG A 117 -5.80 -5.11 -4.17
C ARG A 117 -6.23 -4.11 -3.10
N SER A 118 -6.76 -2.98 -3.53
CA SER A 118 -7.16 -1.82 -2.74
C SER A 118 -8.20 -2.18 -1.68
N CYS A 119 -9.06 -3.17 -1.94
CA CYS A 119 -10.03 -3.65 -0.94
C CYS A 119 -9.35 -4.11 0.35
N PHE A 120 -8.15 -4.71 0.27
CA PHE A 120 -7.39 -5.11 1.45
C PHE A 120 -6.69 -3.94 2.13
N LEU A 121 -6.31 -2.91 1.36
CA LEU A 121 -5.62 -1.74 1.91
C LEU A 121 -6.51 -0.86 2.80
N TYR A 122 -7.84 -0.94 2.65
CA TYR A 122 -8.81 -0.23 3.50
C TYR A 122 -9.38 -1.10 4.63
N ASN A 123 -8.99 -2.37 4.73
CA ASN A 123 -9.68 -3.32 5.59
C ASN A 123 -9.35 -3.10 7.08
N CYS A 124 -10.40 -3.00 7.92
CA CYS A 124 -10.29 -2.87 9.37
C CYS A 124 -10.97 -4.04 10.12
N SER A 125 -11.27 -5.15 9.44
CA SER A 125 -11.82 -6.38 10.02
C SER A 125 -10.72 -7.39 10.33
N GLN A 126 -11.08 -8.62 10.74
CA GLN A 126 -10.14 -9.73 10.93
C GLN A 126 -9.29 -10.04 9.67
N ASP A 127 -9.80 -9.70 8.48
CA ASP A 127 -9.11 -9.85 7.20
C ASP A 127 -8.01 -8.81 6.95
N PHE A 128 -7.76 -7.91 7.93
CA PHE A 128 -6.63 -6.96 7.93
C PHE A 128 -5.29 -7.64 7.59
N VAL A 129 -5.08 -8.87 8.06
CA VAL A 129 -3.85 -9.64 7.80
C VAL A 129 -3.59 -9.86 6.32
N TYR A 130 -4.63 -9.88 5.48
CA TYR A 130 -4.47 -9.97 4.02
C TYR A 130 -4.05 -8.64 3.40
N GLY A 131 -4.38 -7.50 4.03
CA GLY A 131 -3.80 -6.21 3.68
C GLY A 131 -2.30 -6.18 3.95
N VAL A 132 -1.88 -6.66 5.13
CA VAL A 132 -0.46 -6.82 5.47
C VAL A 132 0.24 -7.69 4.43
N GLN A 133 -0.31 -8.87 4.15
CA GLN A 133 0.28 -9.82 3.22
C GLN A 133 0.30 -9.30 1.78
N GLU A 134 -0.75 -8.61 1.33
CA GLU A 134 -0.81 -8.00 -0.01
C GLU A 134 0.29 -6.95 -0.17
N ILE A 135 0.50 -6.09 0.82
CA ILE A 135 1.59 -5.10 0.79
C ILE A 135 2.93 -5.82 0.69
N ALA A 136 3.18 -6.81 1.54
CA ALA A 136 4.43 -7.56 1.52
C ALA A 136 4.65 -8.29 0.19
N TYR A 137 3.60 -8.88 -0.39
CA TYR A 137 3.64 -9.52 -1.71
C TYR A 137 3.99 -8.53 -2.82
N ARG A 138 3.37 -7.35 -2.81
CA ARG A 138 3.63 -6.32 -3.82
C ARG A 138 5.01 -5.70 -3.75
N VAL A 139 5.68 -5.77 -2.60
CA VAL A 139 7.03 -5.21 -2.41
C VAL A 139 8.13 -6.26 -2.48
N TYR A 140 7.90 -7.46 -1.93
CA TYR A 140 8.92 -8.50 -1.75
C TYR A 140 8.68 -9.76 -2.60
N GLY A 141 7.53 -9.86 -3.28
CA GLY A 141 7.23 -10.93 -4.22
C GLY A 141 6.70 -12.22 -3.59
N ASP A 142 6.85 -13.32 -4.32
CA ASP A 142 6.09 -14.57 -4.14
C ASP A 142 6.24 -15.25 -2.77
N ALA A 143 7.25 -14.90 -1.98
CA ALA A 143 7.37 -15.34 -0.59
C ALA A 143 6.14 -14.99 0.28
N PHE A 144 5.39 -13.96 -0.14
CA PHE A 144 4.18 -13.49 0.50
C PHE A 144 2.91 -13.72 -0.34
N TYR A 145 2.97 -14.51 -1.41
CA TYR A 145 1.84 -14.73 -2.31
C TYR A 145 0.54 -15.08 -1.57
N LEU A 146 -0.57 -14.51 -2.03
CA LEU A 146 -1.91 -14.70 -1.47
C LEU A 146 -2.90 -15.05 -2.59
N PRO A 147 -3.70 -16.14 -2.47
CA PRO A 147 -4.78 -16.44 -3.40
C PRO A 147 -5.78 -15.28 -3.57
N ASN A 148 -6.48 -15.26 -4.70
CA ASN A 148 -7.42 -14.17 -5.02
C ASN A 148 -8.64 -14.13 -4.10
N ASP A 149 -8.99 -15.25 -3.48
CA ASP A 149 -10.18 -15.51 -2.66
C ASP A 149 -9.88 -15.62 -1.15
N ALA A 150 -8.69 -15.21 -0.71
CA ALA A 150 -8.32 -15.34 0.70
C ALA A 150 -9.19 -14.46 1.62
N HIS A 151 -9.83 -15.11 2.60
CA HIS A 151 -10.60 -14.51 3.69
C HIS A 151 -10.55 -15.44 4.91
N ILE A 152 -10.65 -14.88 6.12
CA ILE A 152 -10.73 -15.68 7.35
C ILE A 152 -12.19 -16.10 7.52
N THR A 153 -12.48 -17.40 7.39
CA THR A 153 -13.78 -17.96 7.75
C THR A 153 -13.87 -18.10 9.27
N ALA A 154 -15.02 -17.74 9.85
CA ALA A 154 -15.29 -17.91 11.28
C ALA A 154 -15.82 -19.32 11.65
N VAL A 155 -15.76 -20.26 10.71
CA VAL A 155 -16.31 -21.61 10.85
C VAL A 155 -15.19 -22.58 10.50
N ASP A 156 -14.85 -23.44 11.45
CA ASP A 156 -14.11 -24.67 11.17
C ASP A 156 -14.99 -25.55 10.28
N GLU A 157 -14.46 -26.05 9.16
CA GLU A 157 -15.09 -27.14 8.39
C GLU A 157 -14.84 -28.50 9.05
#